data_AF-A0A7S3PMI1-F1
#
_entry.id   AF-A0A7S3PMI1-F1
#
_cell.length_a   1.000
_cell.length_b   1.000
_cell.length_c   1.000
_cell.angle_alpha   90.00
_cell.angle_beta   90.00
_cell.angle_gamma   90.00
#
_symmetry.space_group_name_H-M   'P 1'
#
loop_
_entity.id
_entity.type
_entity.pdbx_description
1 polymer ?
#
loop_
_entity_poly.entity_id
_entity_poly.type
_entity_poly.pdbx_seq_one_letter_code
_entity_poly.pdbx_strand_id
1 'polypeptide(L)'
;MVNIVDPHIKRDNQFSLHKEAEKNGYYIKTKDGKDFDGWCWPGSSSYLDFTSPKVRDFWADRFSFQNYPGSTDILHIWNDMNEPSVFNGPEVTISKDTVNLEGVEFREFHNLYGFYHQCATSEGLIRRSGNSERSFVLSRAFFAGSQRFGAIWTGDNAAEWSHLAASIPMLLTIGLAGLPFAGADVGGFFGNPDTELLTRWYQAGAFQPFFRAHAHIDTKRREPWLFGDETLRILRDVVRQRYTWLPYIYGLYKESEEIGVPVMRSLWMHYPQDTKTFANEDQWLLGADLLIAPVIVKDAVHRNVYFPGKDRWYDIISHSVYEGGNEISIAASLSKIPVFQRGGSIVSRKMRARRSSQMMITDPYTLTVALDPTGNAAGSLYIDDESSFEYKTQQKFCYVEFTYSRATLSGVPNCAGGMQPMNSIEKLIIVGEARKIESIIGPNKTKLDFIQNDSVTEVKLPVEFVCVGFNISLQF
;
A
#
# COMPACT_ATOMS: atom_id res chain seq x y z
N MET A 1 12.39 10.97 2.29
CA MET A 1 11.63 12.25 2.37
C MET A 1 10.76 12.36 1.14
N VAL A 2 9.64 13.10 1.18
CA VAL A 2 8.79 13.34 0.00
C VAL A 2 8.51 14.84 -0.12
N ASN A 3 8.78 15.43 -1.28
CA ASN A 3 8.52 16.84 -1.56
C ASN A 3 7.33 16.99 -2.52
N ILE A 4 6.47 17.97 -2.27
CA ILE A 4 5.40 18.36 -3.19
C ILE A 4 5.99 19.12 -4.39
N VAL A 5 5.57 18.76 -5.60
CA VAL A 5 5.92 19.42 -6.87
C VAL A 5 4.70 19.43 -7.77
N ASP A 6 4.12 20.61 -7.97
CA ASP A 6 2.86 20.81 -8.68
C ASP A 6 3.08 21.31 -10.13
N PRO A 7 2.11 21.14 -11.03
CA PRO A 7 2.29 21.44 -12.45
C PRO A 7 2.11 22.91 -12.83
N HIS A 8 1.77 23.78 -11.86
CA HIS A 8 1.58 25.22 -12.08
C HIS A 8 2.87 26.00 -11.80
N ILE A 9 3.39 26.65 -12.83
CA ILE A 9 4.69 27.33 -12.81
C ILE A 9 4.46 28.82 -12.58
N LYS A 10 4.97 29.35 -11.46
CA LYS A 10 4.92 30.79 -11.14
C LYS A 10 5.42 31.63 -12.32
N ARG A 11 4.60 32.59 -12.78
CA ARG A 11 4.98 33.54 -13.84
C ARG A 11 5.92 34.62 -13.29
N ASP A 12 7.20 34.28 -13.23
CA ASP A 12 8.27 35.14 -12.72
C ASP A 12 9.51 35.04 -13.61
N ASN A 13 9.93 36.16 -14.20
CA ASN A 13 11.08 36.23 -15.11
C ASN A 13 12.43 35.97 -14.41
N GLN A 14 12.47 36.00 -13.08
CA GLN A 14 13.63 35.60 -12.29
C GLN A 14 13.65 34.09 -11.99
N PHE A 15 12.53 33.41 -12.17
CA PHE A 15 12.44 31.96 -12.00
C PHE A 15 12.91 31.24 -13.26
N SER A 16 14.04 30.54 -13.16
CA SER A 16 14.72 29.89 -14.29
C SER A 16 13.82 28.92 -15.06
N LEU A 17 13.06 28.08 -14.34
CA LEU A 17 12.15 27.12 -14.95
C LEU A 17 11.06 27.82 -15.76
N HIS A 18 10.49 28.91 -15.21
CA HIS A 18 9.48 29.68 -15.93
C HIS A 18 10.03 30.29 -17.21
N LYS A 19 11.17 30.97 -17.10
CA LYS A 19 11.86 31.64 -18.21
C LYS A 19 12.24 30.67 -19.33
N GLU A 20 12.71 29.48 -18.97
CA GLU A 20 13.09 28.47 -19.96
C GLU A 20 11.87 27.85 -20.65
N ALA A 21 10.83 27.51 -19.90
CA ALA A 21 9.59 26.98 -20.47
C ALA A 21 8.86 28.01 -21.36
N GLU A 22 8.85 29.29 -20.97
CA GLU A 22 8.28 30.37 -21.79
C GLU A 22 9.06 30.54 -23.09
N LYS A 23 10.40 30.64 -23.01
CA LYS A 23 11.28 30.78 -24.18
C LYS A 23 11.12 29.64 -25.18
N ASN A 24 10.92 28.42 -24.71
CA ASN A 24 10.73 27.24 -25.56
C ASN A 24 9.26 27.01 -25.96
N GLY A 25 8.33 27.84 -25.47
CA GLY A 25 6.91 27.74 -25.80
C GLY A 25 6.24 26.48 -25.26
N TYR A 26 6.61 26.01 -24.07
CA TYR A 26 6.17 24.72 -23.50
C TYR A 26 4.82 24.74 -22.74
N TYR A 27 4.18 25.91 -22.65
CA TYR A 27 2.91 26.05 -21.93
C TYR A 27 1.69 25.76 -22.80
N ILE A 28 0.62 25.27 -22.16
CA ILE A 28 -0.74 25.29 -22.72
C ILE A 28 -1.08 26.71 -23.18
N LYS A 29 -1.78 26.80 -24.32
CA LYS A 29 -2.14 28.07 -24.93
C LYS A 29 -3.63 28.37 -24.78
N THR A 30 -3.96 29.64 -24.68
CA THR A 30 -5.30 30.14 -24.97
C THR A 30 -5.63 29.96 -26.46
N LYS A 31 -6.91 30.00 -26.84
CA LYS A 31 -7.35 29.96 -28.24
C LYS A 31 -6.69 31.01 -29.15
N ASP A 32 -6.27 32.15 -28.57
CA ASP A 32 -5.62 33.25 -29.29
C ASP A 32 -4.08 33.05 -29.40
N GLY A 33 -3.56 31.87 -28.99
CA GLY A 33 -2.15 31.49 -29.11
C GLY A 33 -1.22 32.01 -28.02
N LYS A 34 -1.74 32.74 -27.01
CA LYS A 34 -0.95 33.19 -25.85
C LYS A 34 -0.82 32.08 -24.81
N ASP A 35 0.26 32.07 -24.04
CA ASP A 35 0.37 31.20 -22.87
C ASP A 35 -0.83 31.38 -21.94
N PHE A 36 -1.41 30.26 -21.49
CA PHE A 36 -2.49 30.28 -20.51
C PHE A 36 -1.97 30.79 -19.17
N ASP A 37 -2.66 31.80 -18.62
CA ASP A 37 -2.38 32.40 -17.31
C ASP A 37 -3.58 32.13 -16.39
N GLY A 38 -3.33 31.37 -15.33
CA GLY A 38 -4.30 31.07 -14.29
C GLY A 38 -3.75 31.40 -12.91
N TRP A 39 -4.61 31.39 -11.90
CA TRP A 39 -4.23 31.59 -10.50
C TRP A 39 -4.17 30.26 -9.77
N CYS A 40 -3.08 30.02 -9.04
CA CYS A 40 -2.93 28.91 -8.11
C CYS A 40 -2.08 29.36 -6.90
N TRP A 41 -1.45 28.44 -6.17
CA TRP A 41 -0.68 28.73 -4.97
C TRP A 41 0.34 29.88 -5.11
N PRO A 42 1.14 29.99 -6.18
CA PRO A 42 2.12 31.06 -6.30
C PRO A 42 1.54 32.36 -6.92
N GLY A 43 0.22 32.46 -7.07
CA GLY A 43 -0.49 33.53 -7.79
C GLY A 43 -0.59 33.21 -9.28
N SER A 44 -0.34 34.21 -10.12
CA SER A 44 -0.28 34.07 -11.59
C SER A 44 0.71 32.97 -12.00
N SER A 45 0.21 32.01 -12.77
CA SER A 45 0.87 30.74 -13.07
C SER A 45 0.57 30.27 -14.49
N SER A 46 1.56 29.68 -15.14
CA SER A 46 1.42 28.96 -16.42
C SER A 46 1.43 27.45 -16.20
N TYR A 47 0.85 26.69 -17.13
CA TYR A 47 0.73 25.23 -17.02
C TYR A 47 1.45 24.57 -18.19
N LEU A 48 2.43 23.71 -17.89
CA LEU A 48 3.17 22.97 -18.91
C LEU A 48 2.23 22.03 -19.67
N ASP A 49 2.44 21.91 -20.99
CA ASP A 49 1.69 20.96 -21.81
C ASP A 49 2.30 19.55 -21.71
N PHE A 50 1.89 18.78 -20.72
CA PHE A 50 2.36 17.42 -20.51
C PHE A 50 1.92 16.42 -21.60
N THR A 51 1.03 16.79 -22.54
CA THR A 51 0.71 15.94 -23.68
C THR A 51 1.90 15.83 -24.65
N SER A 52 2.74 16.86 -24.72
CA SER A 52 3.96 16.89 -25.53
C SER A 52 5.09 16.04 -24.92
N PRO A 53 5.64 15.06 -25.65
CA PRO A 53 6.80 14.29 -25.19
C PRO A 53 8.01 15.17 -24.85
N LYS A 54 8.25 16.24 -25.61
CA LYS A 54 9.35 17.17 -25.37
C LYS A 54 9.23 17.91 -24.04
N VAL A 55 8.00 18.25 -23.65
CA VAL A 55 7.72 18.90 -22.36
C VAL A 55 7.88 17.90 -21.21
N ARG A 56 7.48 16.65 -21.41
CA ARG A 56 7.74 15.58 -20.42
C ARG A 56 9.23 15.31 -20.25
N ASP A 57 10.01 15.29 -21.33
CA ASP A 57 11.47 15.18 -21.26
C ASP A 57 12.11 16.34 -20.51
N PHE A 58 11.69 17.57 -20.82
CA PHE A 58 12.11 18.77 -20.10
C PHE A 58 11.81 18.68 -18.60
N TRP A 59 10.60 18.23 -18.25
CA TRP A 59 10.18 18.04 -16.86
C TRP A 59 10.97 16.95 -16.14
N ALA A 60 11.15 15.78 -16.77
CA ALA A 60 11.91 14.67 -16.21
C ALA A 60 13.37 15.08 -15.91
N ASP A 61 13.99 15.87 -16.79
CA ASP A 61 15.34 16.39 -16.60
C ASP A 61 15.46 17.34 -15.39
N ARG A 62 14.36 18.01 -14.98
CA ARG A 62 14.37 18.86 -13.78
C ARG A 62 14.66 18.08 -12.49
N PHE A 63 14.45 16.76 -12.48
CA PHE A 63 14.72 15.92 -11.30
C PHE A 63 16.15 15.36 -11.23
N SER A 64 17.02 15.69 -12.20
CA SER A 64 18.45 15.37 -12.06
C SER A 64 19.03 16.06 -10.81
N PHE A 65 20.02 15.45 -10.16
CA PHE A 65 20.64 16.05 -8.96
C PHE A 65 21.29 17.42 -9.25
N GLN A 66 21.67 17.67 -10.50
CA GLN A 66 22.19 18.96 -10.95
C GLN A 66 21.08 20.02 -11.10
N ASN A 67 19.93 19.62 -11.66
CA ASN A 67 18.82 20.54 -11.93
C ASN A 67 17.88 20.74 -10.72
N TYR A 68 17.92 19.83 -9.74
CA TYR A 68 17.22 19.96 -8.47
C TYR A 68 18.21 20.04 -7.29
N PRO A 69 18.87 21.20 -7.09
CA PRO A 69 19.79 21.40 -5.98
C PRO A 69 19.14 21.09 -4.63
N GLY A 70 19.85 20.35 -3.78
CA GLY A 70 19.37 19.92 -2.46
C GLY A 70 18.57 18.61 -2.47
N SER A 71 18.28 18.04 -3.65
CA SER A 71 17.72 16.69 -3.74
C SER A 71 18.76 15.60 -3.50
N THR A 72 18.29 14.43 -3.05
CA THR A 72 19.10 13.24 -2.78
C THR A 72 18.41 12.00 -3.36
N ASP A 73 19.13 10.88 -3.41
CA ASP A 73 18.61 9.57 -3.82
C ASP A 73 17.39 9.10 -3.01
N ILE A 74 17.34 9.42 -1.71
CA ILE A 74 16.23 9.11 -0.79
C ILE A 74 15.08 10.17 -0.76
N LEU A 75 15.09 11.14 -1.69
CA LEU A 75 14.04 12.13 -1.85
C LEU A 75 13.08 11.70 -2.96
N HIS A 76 11.80 11.55 -2.65
CA HIS A 76 10.75 11.20 -3.63
C HIS A 76 9.74 12.34 -3.79
N ILE A 77 8.74 12.17 -4.66
CA ILE A 77 7.88 13.28 -5.09
C ILE A 77 6.40 13.01 -4.83
N TRP A 78 5.69 14.08 -4.51
CA TRP A 78 4.24 14.15 -4.48
C TRP A 78 3.79 15.18 -5.53
N ASN A 79 3.06 14.73 -6.55
CA ASN A 79 2.36 15.59 -7.48
C ASN A 79 0.94 15.86 -6.97
N ASP A 80 0.67 17.11 -6.61
CA ASP A 80 -0.68 17.58 -6.29
C ASP A 80 -1.19 18.53 -7.38
N MET A 81 -2.43 18.97 -7.24
CA MET A 81 -3.02 20.03 -8.06
C MET A 81 -2.99 19.75 -9.58
N ASN A 82 -2.96 18.46 -9.95
CA ASN A 82 -2.68 18.00 -11.30
C ASN A 82 -3.91 17.55 -12.11
N GLU A 83 -5.11 17.98 -11.71
CA GLU A 83 -6.32 17.86 -12.53
C GLU A 83 -6.23 18.56 -13.89
N PRO A 84 -5.60 19.74 -14.07
CA PRO A 84 -4.94 20.67 -13.14
C PRO A 84 -5.89 21.62 -12.41
N SER A 85 -5.57 21.92 -11.16
CA SER A 85 -6.35 22.86 -10.35
C SER A 85 -5.99 24.31 -10.67
N VAL A 86 -7.00 25.11 -11.04
CA VAL A 86 -6.89 26.53 -11.39
C VAL A 86 -7.93 27.31 -10.59
N PHE A 87 -7.52 28.09 -9.58
CA PHE A 87 -8.42 28.73 -8.60
C PHE A 87 -9.44 29.68 -9.22
N ASN A 88 -9.07 30.36 -10.31
CA ASN A 88 -9.94 31.29 -11.03
C ASN A 88 -10.52 30.70 -12.32
N GLY A 89 -10.35 29.40 -12.56
CA GLY A 89 -10.86 28.70 -13.72
C GLY A 89 -12.29 28.15 -13.52
N PRO A 90 -13.00 27.82 -14.61
CA PRO A 90 -14.30 27.15 -14.51
C PRO A 90 -14.13 25.81 -13.79
N GLU A 91 -15.01 25.50 -12.83
CA GLU A 91 -14.95 24.26 -12.05
C GLU A 91 -13.58 24.02 -11.37
N VAL A 92 -12.83 25.11 -11.10
CA VAL A 92 -11.47 25.07 -10.55
C VAL A 92 -10.47 24.32 -11.45
N THR A 93 -10.66 24.36 -12.77
CA THR A 93 -9.77 23.77 -13.78
C THR A 93 -9.57 24.70 -14.98
N ILE A 94 -8.72 24.29 -15.93
CA ILE A 94 -8.48 25.00 -17.18
C ILE A 94 -9.75 25.02 -18.07
N SER A 95 -10.01 26.15 -18.74
CA SER A 95 -11.10 26.29 -19.70
C SER A 95 -10.98 25.32 -20.89
N LYS A 96 -12.12 24.77 -21.31
CA LYS A 96 -12.22 23.74 -22.35
C LYS A 96 -11.64 24.11 -23.72
N ASP A 97 -11.61 25.39 -24.06
CA ASP A 97 -11.18 25.95 -25.35
C ASP A 97 -9.70 26.39 -25.37
N THR A 98 -8.97 26.18 -24.27
CA THR A 98 -7.51 26.23 -24.30
C THR A 98 -6.98 25.05 -25.11
N VAL A 99 -5.80 25.20 -25.70
CA VAL A 99 -5.21 24.21 -26.60
C VAL A 99 -3.82 23.78 -26.14
N ASN A 100 -3.48 22.52 -26.38
CA ASN A 100 -2.12 22.03 -26.25
C ASN A 100 -1.22 22.58 -27.39
N LEU A 101 0.06 22.20 -27.42
CA LEU A 101 1.01 22.67 -28.42
C LEU A 101 0.71 22.20 -29.86
N GLU A 102 -0.15 21.20 -30.03
CA GLU A 102 -0.61 20.68 -31.33
C GLU A 102 -1.95 21.28 -31.77
N GLY A 103 -2.52 22.19 -30.97
CA GLY A 103 -3.81 22.83 -31.28
C GLY A 103 -5.04 22.00 -30.88
N VAL A 104 -4.87 20.91 -30.15
CA VAL A 104 -5.97 20.09 -29.62
C VAL A 104 -6.55 20.76 -28.38
N GLU A 105 -7.89 20.86 -28.31
CA GLU A 105 -8.58 21.49 -27.18
C GLU A 105 -8.44 20.68 -25.87
N PHE A 106 -8.38 21.39 -24.75
CA PHE A 106 -8.25 20.83 -23.41
C PHE A 106 -9.38 19.86 -23.05
N ARG A 107 -10.57 20.05 -23.63
CA ARG A 107 -11.69 19.11 -23.47
C ARG A 107 -11.37 17.67 -23.90
N GLU A 108 -10.41 17.47 -24.80
CA GLU A 108 -10.07 16.14 -25.33
C GLU A 108 -9.06 15.40 -24.45
N PHE A 109 -8.26 16.12 -23.67
CA PHE A 109 -7.17 15.52 -22.87
C PHE A 109 -7.21 15.89 -21.39
N HIS A 110 -8.25 16.56 -20.90
CA HIS A 110 -8.39 16.99 -19.50
C HIS A 110 -7.99 15.89 -18.51
N ASN A 111 -8.61 14.71 -18.60
CA ASN A 111 -8.35 13.59 -17.69
C ASN A 111 -6.97 12.93 -17.89
N LEU A 112 -6.28 13.20 -19.00
CA LEU A 112 -4.92 12.70 -19.25
C LEU A 112 -3.83 13.62 -18.68
N TYR A 113 -4.17 14.87 -18.32
CA TYR A 113 -3.19 15.84 -17.85
C TYR A 113 -2.44 15.35 -16.60
N GLY A 114 -3.17 14.95 -15.56
CA GLY A 114 -2.61 14.42 -14.32
C GLY A 114 -1.81 13.14 -14.52
N PHE A 115 -2.29 12.26 -15.40
CA PHE A 115 -1.60 11.03 -15.81
C PHE A 115 -0.22 11.34 -16.42
N TYR A 116 -0.14 12.30 -17.35
CA TYR A 116 1.13 12.63 -17.99
C TYR A 116 2.09 13.39 -17.06
N HIS A 117 1.56 14.20 -16.13
CA HIS A 117 2.37 14.84 -15.10
C HIS A 117 3.03 13.78 -14.18
N GLN A 118 2.25 12.83 -13.67
CA GLN A 118 2.78 11.73 -12.84
C GLN A 118 3.80 10.87 -13.62
N CYS A 119 3.49 10.56 -14.88
CA CYS A 119 4.39 9.83 -15.78
C CYS A 119 5.75 10.51 -15.92
N ALA A 120 5.76 11.81 -16.27
CA ALA A 120 6.99 12.57 -16.46
C ALA A 120 7.80 12.71 -15.16
N THR A 121 7.14 12.87 -14.02
CA THR A 121 7.80 12.89 -12.69
C THR A 121 8.44 11.55 -12.37
N SER A 122 7.70 10.44 -12.54
CA SER A 122 8.21 9.07 -12.31
C SER A 122 9.44 8.80 -13.18
N GLU A 123 9.36 9.16 -14.45
CA GLU A 123 10.48 9.05 -15.39
C GLU A 123 11.70 9.87 -14.96
N GLY A 124 11.52 11.11 -14.48
CA GLY A 124 12.61 11.92 -13.92
C GLY A 124 13.33 11.25 -12.74
N LEU A 125 12.57 10.62 -11.83
CA LEU A 125 13.14 9.90 -10.68
C LEU A 125 13.88 8.63 -11.06
N ILE A 126 13.47 7.95 -12.14
CA ILE A 126 14.18 6.78 -12.68
C ILE A 126 15.46 7.24 -13.39
N ARG A 127 15.37 8.27 -14.25
CA ARG A 127 16.51 8.80 -15.02
C ARG A 127 17.63 9.32 -14.12
N ARG A 128 17.31 10.02 -13.03
CA ARG A 128 18.34 10.58 -12.12
C ARG A 128 19.21 9.51 -11.43
N SER A 129 18.73 8.26 -11.34
CA SER A 129 19.50 7.14 -10.78
C SER A 129 20.26 6.34 -11.85
N GLY A 130 20.26 6.80 -13.11
CA GLY A 130 20.80 6.02 -14.22
C GLY A 130 19.91 4.82 -14.60
N ASN A 131 18.60 4.92 -14.34
CA ASN A 131 17.59 3.89 -14.58
C ASN A 131 17.74 2.62 -13.71
N SER A 132 18.41 2.72 -12.56
CA SER A 132 18.60 1.60 -11.62
C SER A 132 17.48 1.47 -10.59
N GLU A 133 16.91 2.58 -10.12
CA GLU A 133 16.02 2.61 -8.95
C GLU A 133 14.56 2.80 -9.35
N ARG A 134 13.65 2.15 -8.61
CA ARG A 134 12.22 2.38 -8.72
C ARG A 134 11.86 3.78 -8.21
N SER A 135 10.89 4.42 -8.87
CA SER A 135 10.34 5.70 -8.43
C SER A 135 9.24 5.54 -7.40
N PHE A 136 9.10 6.52 -6.50
CA PHE A 136 7.87 6.73 -5.73
C PHE A 136 7.31 8.11 -6.08
N VAL A 137 6.12 8.14 -6.67
CA VAL A 137 5.36 9.37 -6.97
C VAL A 137 3.93 9.19 -6.48
N LEU A 138 3.51 10.04 -5.54
CA LEU A 138 2.11 10.15 -5.16
C LEU A 138 1.42 11.14 -6.10
N SER A 139 0.24 10.82 -6.63
CA SER A 139 -0.53 11.70 -7.52
C SER A 139 -1.97 11.89 -7.05
N ARG A 140 -2.55 13.09 -7.22
CA ARG A 140 -3.97 13.33 -6.93
C ARG A 140 -4.85 12.91 -8.10
N ALA A 141 -4.67 13.55 -9.24
CA ALA A 141 -5.35 13.19 -10.47
C ALA A 141 -4.71 11.94 -11.10
N PHE A 142 -5.51 11.15 -11.78
CA PHE A 142 -5.09 9.90 -12.42
C PHE A 142 -6.00 9.52 -13.58
N PHE A 143 -5.54 8.57 -14.40
CA PHE A 143 -6.33 7.97 -15.46
C PHE A 143 -6.03 6.47 -15.57
N ALA A 144 -6.73 5.76 -16.46
CA ALA A 144 -6.40 4.39 -16.80
C ALA A 144 -4.92 4.29 -17.23
N GLY A 145 -4.14 3.48 -16.51
CA GLY A 145 -2.70 3.35 -16.72
C GLY A 145 -1.82 4.05 -15.67
N SER A 146 -2.38 4.91 -14.81
CA SER A 146 -1.63 5.59 -13.74
C SER A 146 -0.98 4.64 -12.73
N GLN A 147 -1.47 3.40 -12.61
CA GLN A 147 -0.85 2.37 -11.75
C GLN A 147 0.61 2.07 -12.09
N ARG A 148 1.07 2.43 -13.30
CA ARG A 148 2.47 2.26 -13.72
C ARG A 148 3.43 3.25 -13.07
N PHE A 149 2.95 4.33 -12.48
CA PHE A 149 3.79 5.48 -12.10
C PHE A 149 3.83 5.76 -10.58
N GLY A 150 3.07 5.03 -9.78
CA GLY A 150 3.15 5.12 -8.32
C GLY A 150 1.79 5.06 -7.63
N ALA A 151 1.69 5.80 -6.53
CA ALA A 151 0.53 5.79 -5.65
C ALA A 151 -0.45 6.91 -6.01
N ILE A 152 -1.70 6.75 -5.59
CA ILE A 152 -2.70 7.82 -5.55
C ILE A 152 -3.36 7.89 -4.17
N TRP A 153 -4.04 8.99 -3.87
CA TRP A 153 -4.89 9.07 -2.68
C TRP A 153 -6.22 9.74 -3.00
N THR A 154 -7.21 9.59 -2.13
CA THR A 154 -8.59 10.06 -2.34
C THR A 154 -8.78 11.58 -2.22
N GLY A 155 -7.71 12.37 -2.22
CA GLY A 155 -7.77 13.82 -2.05
C GLY A 155 -8.16 14.26 -0.64
N ASP A 156 -8.67 15.48 -0.57
CA ASP A 156 -8.93 16.22 0.66
C ASP A 156 -10.22 15.76 1.37
N ASN A 157 -10.12 14.69 2.15
CA ASN A 157 -11.22 14.18 2.98
C ASN A 157 -11.40 14.98 4.30
N ALA A 158 -12.47 14.71 5.06
CA ALA A 158 -12.73 15.38 6.34
C ALA A 158 -12.48 14.45 7.53
N ALA A 159 -12.17 15.04 8.68
CA ALA A 159 -11.98 14.40 9.99
C ALA A 159 -13.32 13.99 10.64
N GLU A 160 -14.14 13.24 9.89
CA GLU A 160 -15.44 12.70 10.28
C GLU A 160 -15.53 11.17 10.10
N TRP A 161 -16.34 10.50 10.92
CA TRP A 161 -16.56 9.05 10.85
C TRP A 161 -17.12 8.59 9.49
N SER A 162 -17.96 9.41 8.86
CA SER A 162 -18.49 9.18 7.51
C SER A 162 -17.38 9.06 6.46
N HIS A 163 -16.32 9.87 6.57
CA HIS A 163 -15.17 9.82 5.67
C HIS A 163 -14.25 8.64 5.95
N LEU A 164 -14.12 8.22 7.21
CA LEU A 164 -13.46 6.95 7.54
C LEU A 164 -14.20 5.77 6.89
N ALA A 165 -15.52 5.70 7.05
CA ALA A 165 -16.35 4.67 6.44
C ALA A 165 -16.27 4.69 4.91
N ALA A 166 -16.41 5.87 4.29
CA ALA A 166 -16.36 6.03 2.84
C ALA A 166 -15.00 5.69 2.21
N SER A 167 -13.90 5.74 2.98
CA SER A 167 -12.58 5.35 2.47
C SER A 167 -12.55 3.90 1.97
N ILE A 168 -13.32 2.99 2.56
CA ILE A 168 -13.32 1.57 2.20
C ILE A 168 -13.90 1.36 0.79
N PRO A 169 -15.16 1.73 0.47
CA PRO A 169 -15.71 1.55 -0.88
C PRO A 169 -14.94 2.32 -1.95
N MET A 170 -14.39 3.50 -1.63
CA MET A 170 -13.55 4.26 -2.57
C MET A 170 -12.30 3.46 -2.95
N LEU A 171 -11.56 2.94 -1.97
CA LEU A 171 -10.33 2.19 -2.22
C LEU A 171 -10.59 0.84 -2.89
N LEU A 172 -11.71 0.16 -2.55
CA LEU A 172 -12.13 -1.06 -3.24
C LEU A 172 -12.42 -0.80 -4.72
N THR A 173 -13.14 0.29 -5.02
CA THR A 173 -13.47 0.68 -6.40
C THR A 173 -12.22 1.04 -7.20
N ILE A 174 -11.32 1.83 -6.61
CA ILE A 174 -10.05 2.23 -7.22
C ILE A 174 -9.15 1.01 -7.48
N GLY A 175 -9.05 0.10 -6.51
CA GLY A 175 -8.32 -1.15 -6.65
C GLY A 175 -8.88 -2.00 -7.79
N LEU A 176 -10.19 -2.21 -7.83
CA LEU A 176 -10.89 -2.93 -8.89
C LEU A 176 -10.67 -2.31 -10.27
N ALA A 177 -10.57 -0.98 -10.37
CA ALA A 177 -10.25 -0.25 -11.59
C ALA A 177 -8.76 -0.34 -12.01
N GLY A 178 -7.95 -1.14 -11.31
CA GLY A 178 -6.56 -1.41 -11.65
C GLY A 178 -5.54 -0.44 -11.04
N LEU A 179 -5.91 0.33 -10.02
CA LEU A 179 -5.00 1.18 -9.24
C LEU A 179 -4.80 0.61 -7.82
N PRO A 180 -3.93 -0.40 -7.65
CA PRO A 180 -3.78 -1.13 -6.38
C PRO A 180 -3.12 -0.32 -5.27
N PHE A 181 -2.36 0.74 -5.61
CA PHE A 181 -1.59 1.54 -4.65
C PHE A 181 -2.34 2.83 -4.26
N ALA A 182 -3.47 2.67 -3.57
CA ALA A 182 -4.32 3.78 -3.16
C ALA A 182 -4.52 3.85 -1.64
N GLY A 183 -4.84 5.04 -1.13
CA GLY A 183 -5.13 5.27 0.29
C GLY A 183 -5.94 6.55 0.53
N ALA A 184 -6.34 6.76 1.77
CA ALA A 184 -6.99 7.98 2.23
C ALA A 184 -6.17 8.64 3.34
N ASP A 185 -6.33 9.95 3.54
CA ASP A 185 -5.59 10.65 4.59
C ASP A 185 -6.09 10.24 5.97
N VAL A 186 -5.18 9.63 6.73
CA VAL A 186 -5.43 9.12 8.08
C VAL A 186 -5.67 10.28 9.02
N GLY A 187 -6.83 10.26 9.69
CA GLY A 187 -7.32 11.32 10.55
C GLY A 187 -8.17 12.39 9.85
N GLY A 188 -8.30 12.34 8.52
CA GLY A 188 -9.07 13.29 7.71
C GLY A 188 -8.35 14.62 7.48
N PHE A 189 -8.21 15.07 6.23
CA PHE A 189 -7.46 16.27 5.88
C PHE A 189 -8.04 17.54 6.54
N PHE A 190 -9.33 17.80 6.35
CA PHE A 190 -10.03 18.94 6.96
C PHE A 190 -10.53 18.63 8.37
N GLY A 191 -10.46 19.62 9.26
CA GLY A 191 -11.00 19.50 10.63
C GLY A 191 -10.04 18.84 11.62
N ASN A 192 -10.52 18.62 12.85
CA ASN A 192 -9.72 18.06 13.95
C ASN A 192 -10.40 16.79 14.46
N PRO A 193 -9.85 15.58 14.18
CA PRO A 193 -10.44 14.35 14.70
C PRO A 193 -10.30 14.31 16.23
N ASP A 194 -11.31 13.75 16.90
CA ASP A 194 -11.14 13.37 18.30
C ASP A 194 -10.19 12.16 18.43
N THR A 195 -9.84 11.82 19.68
CA THR A 195 -8.86 10.77 19.96
C THR A 195 -9.32 9.39 19.49
N GLU A 196 -10.63 9.10 19.63
CA GLU A 196 -11.20 7.83 19.20
C GLU A 196 -11.13 7.71 17.67
N LEU A 197 -11.62 8.73 16.97
CA LEU A 197 -11.67 8.77 15.52
C LEU A 197 -10.26 8.69 14.92
N LEU A 198 -9.29 9.44 15.44
CA LEU A 198 -7.90 9.31 15.00
C LEU A 198 -7.37 7.89 15.21
N THR A 199 -7.66 7.28 16.36
CA THR A 199 -7.24 5.90 16.66
C THR A 199 -7.83 4.92 15.65
N ARG A 200 -9.14 4.98 15.38
CA ARG A 200 -9.79 4.11 14.39
C ARG A 200 -9.28 4.34 12.97
N TRP A 201 -8.93 5.57 12.62
CA TRP A 201 -8.31 5.88 11.34
C TRP A 201 -6.96 5.21 11.16
N TYR A 202 -6.10 5.24 12.18
CA TYR A 202 -4.83 4.53 12.14
C TYR A 202 -5.05 3.03 12.00
N GLN A 203 -6.02 2.46 12.72
CA GLN A 203 -6.35 1.04 12.67
C GLN A 203 -6.80 0.60 11.28
N ALA A 204 -7.69 1.35 10.62
CA ALA A 204 -8.12 1.06 9.26
C ALA A 204 -6.97 1.29 8.26
N GLY A 205 -6.33 2.46 8.31
CA GLY A 205 -5.27 2.86 7.37
C GLY A 205 -4.04 1.94 7.40
N ALA A 206 -3.73 1.34 8.55
CA ALA A 206 -2.63 0.40 8.67
C ALA A 206 -2.78 -0.83 7.76
N PHE A 207 -4.01 -1.19 7.37
CA PHE A 207 -4.31 -2.31 6.47
C PHE A 207 -4.77 -1.86 5.07
N GLN A 208 -4.68 -0.56 4.76
CA GLN A 208 -4.91 -0.02 3.42
C GLN A 208 -3.59 0.04 2.61
N PRO A 209 -3.63 -0.06 1.26
CA PRO A 209 -2.42 -0.17 0.44
C PRO A 209 -1.42 0.99 0.61
N PHE A 210 -1.89 2.23 0.52
CA PHE A 210 -1.12 3.45 0.83
C PHE A 210 -1.52 4.01 2.20
N PHE A 211 -0.55 4.19 3.10
CA PHE A 211 -0.79 4.58 4.49
C PHE A 211 -0.05 5.88 4.84
N ARG A 212 -0.80 7.00 4.85
CA ARG A 212 -0.29 8.35 5.14
C ARG A 212 -1.21 9.09 6.11
N ALA A 213 -0.64 9.72 7.14
CA ALA A 213 -1.33 10.75 7.91
C ALA A 213 -1.00 12.12 7.32
N HIS A 214 -2.03 12.91 7.01
CA HIS A 214 -1.90 14.24 6.43
C HIS A 214 -3.03 15.14 6.92
N ALA A 215 -2.81 16.45 6.98
CA ALA A 215 -3.69 17.42 7.62
C ALA A 215 -3.62 18.79 6.93
N HIS A 216 -4.76 19.49 6.90
CA HIS A 216 -4.87 20.86 6.40
C HIS A 216 -4.12 21.86 7.30
N ILE A 217 -3.71 23.00 6.72
CA ILE A 217 -2.90 24.03 7.39
C ILE A 217 -3.54 24.60 8.66
N ASP A 218 -4.88 24.70 8.70
CA ASP A 218 -5.62 25.26 9.85
C ASP A 218 -5.88 24.24 10.98
N THR A 219 -5.40 23.01 10.85
CA THR A 219 -5.62 21.97 11.86
C THR A 219 -4.63 22.09 13.01
N LYS A 220 -5.01 21.55 14.17
CA LYS A 220 -4.08 21.34 15.27
C LYS A 220 -3.05 20.28 14.86
N ARG A 221 -1.83 20.43 15.39
CA ARG A 221 -0.82 19.37 15.30
C ARG A 221 -1.37 18.07 15.86
N ARG A 222 -1.16 16.99 15.12
CA ARG A 222 -1.71 15.66 15.44
C ARG A 222 -0.76 14.53 15.15
N GLU A 223 0.54 14.77 15.32
CA GLU A 223 1.49 13.68 15.43
C GLU A 223 1.09 12.72 16.57
N PRO A 224 1.23 11.38 16.40
CA PRO A 224 0.67 10.39 17.33
C PRO A 224 1.01 10.57 18.81
N TRP A 225 2.16 11.17 19.13
CA TRP A 225 2.62 11.39 20.50
C TRP A 225 1.95 12.57 21.20
N LEU A 226 1.04 13.30 20.55
CA LEU A 226 0.32 14.42 21.13
C LEU A 226 -1.00 14.02 21.84
N PHE A 227 -1.42 12.75 21.76
CA PHE A 227 -2.73 12.27 22.24
C PHE A 227 -2.69 11.48 23.56
N GLY A 228 -1.67 11.70 24.38
CA GLY A 228 -1.48 11.01 25.67
C GLY A 228 -0.95 9.58 25.55
N ASP A 229 -0.53 9.00 26.68
CA ASP A 229 0.24 7.75 26.72
C ASP A 229 -0.56 6.53 26.24
N GLU A 230 -1.85 6.46 26.57
CA GLU A 230 -2.72 5.34 26.15
C GLU A 230 -2.87 5.30 24.63
N THR A 231 -3.29 6.43 24.03
CA THR A 231 -3.44 6.55 22.57
C THR A 231 -2.10 6.31 21.88
N LEU A 232 -1.02 6.90 22.37
CA LEU A 232 0.31 6.68 21.82
C LEU A 232 0.71 5.20 21.85
N ARG A 233 0.38 4.46 22.92
CA ARG A 233 0.61 3.01 22.99
C ARG A 233 -0.20 2.28 21.92
N ILE A 234 -1.49 2.56 21.80
CA ILE A 234 -2.36 1.94 20.80
C ILE A 234 -1.83 2.23 19.39
N LEU A 235 -1.62 3.50 19.04
CA LEU A 235 -1.13 3.92 17.72
C LEU A 235 0.24 3.32 17.39
N ARG A 236 1.14 3.20 18.38
CA ARG A 236 2.42 2.51 18.21
C ARG A 236 2.22 1.04 17.87
N ASP A 237 1.31 0.34 18.54
CA ASP A 237 1.00 -1.06 18.27
C ASP A 237 0.36 -1.22 16.87
N VAL A 238 -0.50 -0.29 16.45
CA VAL A 238 -1.05 -0.25 15.08
C VAL A 238 0.05 -0.11 14.03
N VAL A 239 0.97 0.87 14.19
CA VAL A 239 2.07 1.08 13.25
C VAL A 239 3.00 -0.13 13.24
N ARG A 240 3.32 -0.71 14.40
CA ARG A 240 4.09 -1.96 14.48
C ARG A 240 3.41 -3.09 13.74
N GLN A 241 2.09 -3.25 13.87
CA GLN A 241 1.35 -4.25 13.11
C GLN A 241 1.58 -4.07 11.60
N ARG A 242 1.36 -2.88 11.04
CA ARG A 242 1.66 -2.60 9.61
C ARG A 242 3.09 -3.02 9.24
N TYR A 243 4.08 -2.65 10.04
CA TYR A 243 5.48 -3.02 9.79
C TYR A 243 5.69 -4.54 9.76
N THR A 244 5.10 -5.28 10.70
CA THR A 244 5.24 -6.75 10.72
C THR A 244 4.60 -7.44 9.51
N TRP A 245 3.59 -6.82 8.89
CA TRP A 245 2.88 -7.33 7.71
C TRP A 245 3.52 -6.91 6.38
N LEU A 246 4.57 -6.08 6.38
CA LEU A 246 5.23 -5.63 5.15
C LEU A 246 5.63 -6.76 4.20
N PRO A 247 6.18 -7.93 4.66
CA PRO A 247 6.51 -9.01 3.73
C PRO A 247 5.31 -9.54 2.95
N TYR A 248 4.16 -9.72 3.62
CA TYR A 248 2.93 -10.14 2.97
C TYR A 248 2.44 -9.08 1.98
N ILE A 249 2.36 -7.82 2.42
CA ILE A 249 1.91 -6.71 1.57
C ILE A 249 2.82 -6.54 0.34
N TYR A 250 4.13 -6.73 0.50
CA TYR A 250 5.09 -6.65 -0.60
C TYR A 250 4.88 -7.79 -1.62
N GLY A 251 4.63 -9.01 -1.14
CA GLY A 251 4.21 -10.12 -1.99
C GLY A 251 2.91 -9.84 -2.76
N LEU A 252 1.93 -9.18 -2.14
CA LEU A 252 0.70 -8.78 -2.82
C LEU A 252 0.93 -7.71 -3.90
N TYR A 253 1.86 -6.77 -3.69
CA TYR A 253 2.25 -5.83 -4.76
C TYR A 253 2.95 -6.55 -5.91
N LYS A 254 3.74 -7.57 -5.62
CA LYS A 254 4.35 -8.41 -6.66
C LYS A 254 3.30 -9.18 -7.45
N GLU A 255 2.33 -9.80 -6.78
CA GLU A 255 1.18 -10.45 -7.42
C GLU A 255 0.39 -9.45 -8.29
N SER A 256 0.16 -8.24 -7.76
CA SER A 256 -0.52 -7.16 -8.47
C SER A 256 0.23 -6.73 -9.74
N GLU A 257 1.56 -6.61 -9.69
CA GLU A 257 2.40 -6.31 -10.85
C GLU A 257 2.29 -7.39 -11.94
N GLU A 258 2.23 -8.67 -11.55
CA GLU A 258 2.26 -9.79 -12.48
C GLU A 258 0.92 -10.06 -13.16
N ILE A 259 -0.17 -10.03 -12.40
CA ILE A 259 -1.50 -10.44 -12.90
C ILE A 259 -2.58 -9.36 -12.79
N GLY A 260 -2.24 -8.16 -12.28
CA GLY A 260 -3.17 -7.03 -12.22
C GLY A 260 -4.25 -7.13 -11.13
N VAL A 261 -4.13 -8.08 -10.20
CA VAL A 261 -5.09 -8.23 -9.10
C VAL A 261 -4.90 -7.11 -8.04
N PRO A 262 -5.96 -6.56 -7.44
CA PRO A 262 -5.81 -5.53 -6.40
C PRO A 262 -5.16 -6.07 -5.12
N VAL A 263 -4.44 -5.22 -4.39
CA VAL A 263 -3.91 -5.57 -3.06
C VAL A 263 -5.03 -5.62 -2.00
N MET A 264 -5.94 -4.65 -2.04
CA MET A 264 -7.17 -4.58 -1.24
C MET A 264 -8.35 -5.02 -2.11
N ARG A 265 -9.04 -6.10 -1.72
CA ARG A 265 -10.01 -6.81 -2.56
C ARG A 265 -11.39 -6.87 -1.91
N SER A 266 -12.42 -6.69 -2.72
CA SER A 266 -13.80 -6.91 -2.29
C SER A 266 -14.02 -8.39 -2.04
N LEU A 267 -14.82 -8.73 -1.03
CA LEU A 267 -15.08 -10.14 -0.66
C LEU A 267 -15.60 -10.96 -1.85
N TRP A 268 -16.50 -10.39 -2.66
CA TRP A 268 -17.12 -11.08 -3.79
C TRP A 268 -16.11 -11.54 -4.85
N MET A 269 -14.92 -10.94 -4.93
CA MET A 269 -13.85 -11.36 -5.86
C MET A 269 -13.35 -12.77 -5.53
N HIS A 270 -13.39 -13.15 -4.25
CA HIS A 270 -12.98 -14.47 -3.76
C HIS A 270 -14.18 -15.38 -3.45
N TYR A 271 -15.37 -14.81 -3.29
CA TYR A 271 -16.61 -15.54 -2.96
C TYR A 271 -17.75 -15.21 -3.94
N PRO A 272 -17.58 -15.44 -5.26
CA PRO A 272 -18.54 -14.99 -6.27
C PRO A 272 -19.91 -15.71 -6.21
N GLN A 273 -20.01 -16.84 -5.52
CA GLN A 273 -21.28 -17.55 -5.29
C GLN A 273 -21.99 -17.10 -4.00
N ASP A 274 -21.34 -16.32 -3.15
CA ASP A 274 -21.90 -15.83 -1.89
C ASP A 274 -22.51 -14.44 -2.10
N THR A 275 -23.81 -14.39 -2.40
CA THR A 275 -24.52 -13.14 -2.74
C THR A 275 -24.53 -12.10 -1.61
N LYS A 276 -24.28 -12.50 -0.36
CA LYS A 276 -24.15 -11.56 0.77
C LYS A 276 -22.91 -10.67 0.64
N THR A 277 -21.92 -11.09 -0.14
CA THR A 277 -20.66 -10.34 -0.32
C THR A 277 -20.76 -9.21 -1.34
N PHE A 278 -21.82 -9.16 -2.17
CA PHE A 278 -21.89 -8.26 -3.32
C PHE A 278 -22.07 -6.79 -2.92
N ALA A 279 -22.84 -6.54 -1.85
CA ALA A 279 -23.08 -5.21 -1.31
C ALA A 279 -22.15 -4.89 -0.11
N ASN A 280 -21.16 -5.74 0.17
CA ASN A 280 -20.28 -5.51 1.30
C ASN A 280 -19.24 -4.43 0.96
N GLU A 281 -19.22 -3.36 1.76
CA GLU A 281 -18.36 -2.20 1.57
C GLU A 281 -17.67 -1.72 2.86
N ASP A 282 -17.81 -2.47 3.94
CA ASP A 282 -17.36 -2.09 5.29
C ASP A 282 -16.30 -3.05 5.88
N GLN A 283 -15.91 -4.06 5.10
CA GLN A 283 -14.81 -4.98 5.34
C GLN A 283 -14.19 -5.40 4.00
N TRP A 284 -12.96 -5.89 4.01
CA TRP A 284 -12.25 -6.28 2.78
C TRP A 284 -11.28 -7.43 3.02
N LEU A 285 -10.81 -8.04 1.93
CA LEU A 285 -9.65 -8.91 1.98
C LEU A 285 -8.38 -8.11 1.64
N LEU A 286 -7.35 -8.24 2.46
CA LEU A 286 -5.99 -7.87 2.07
C LEU A 286 -5.36 -9.12 1.45
N GLY A 287 -5.15 -9.09 0.13
CA GLY A 287 -4.83 -10.29 -0.63
C GLY A 287 -5.98 -11.30 -0.61
N ALA A 288 -5.65 -12.58 -0.55
CA ALA A 288 -6.63 -13.66 -0.40
C ALA A 288 -6.81 -14.12 1.05
N ASP A 289 -5.95 -13.69 1.98
CA ASP A 289 -5.71 -14.44 3.22
C ASP A 289 -6.08 -13.69 4.50
N LEU A 290 -6.31 -12.37 4.44
CA LEU A 290 -6.66 -11.59 5.62
C LEU A 290 -7.98 -10.86 5.41
N LEU A 291 -8.96 -11.12 6.27
CA LEU A 291 -10.19 -10.36 6.37
C LEU A 291 -10.01 -9.21 7.36
N ILE A 292 -10.23 -7.98 6.91
CA ILE A 292 -10.12 -6.77 7.71
C ILE A 292 -11.51 -6.16 7.89
N ALA A 293 -11.93 -5.94 9.14
CA ALA A 293 -13.22 -5.35 9.48
C ALA A 293 -13.06 -4.27 10.56
N PRO A 294 -12.51 -3.09 10.23
CA PRO A 294 -12.22 -2.06 11.21
C PRO A 294 -13.51 -1.50 11.84
N VAL A 295 -13.36 -0.84 12.98
CA VAL A 295 -14.45 -0.07 13.61
C VAL A 295 -14.55 1.28 12.93
N ILE A 296 -15.71 1.56 12.34
CA ILE A 296 -15.98 2.78 11.55
C ILE A 296 -17.17 3.59 12.07
N VAL A 297 -17.64 3.27 13.28
CA VAL A 297 -18.75 3.96 13.95
C VAL A 297 -18.27 4.42 15.32
N LYS A 298 -18.66 5.64 15.70
CA LYS A 298 -18.33 6.26 16.99
C LYS A 298 -18.89 5.47 18.17
N ASP A 299 -18.13 5.41 19.27
CA ASP A 299 -18.52 4.79 20.55
C ASP A 299 -18.84 3.28 20.43
N ALA A 300 -18.47 2.64 19.32
CA ALA A 300 -18.78 1.23 19.08
C ALA A 300 -17.91 0.31 19.95
N VAL A 301 -18.57 -0.49 20.79
CA VAL A 301 -17.95 -1.52 21.63
C VAL A 301 -17.98 -2.92 21.02
N HIS A 302 -18.76 -3.10 19.95
CA HIS A 302 -18.84 -4.31 19.16
C HIS A 302 -18.87 -3.98 17.66
N ARG A 303 -18.44 -4.94 16.84
CA ARG A 303 -18.46 -4.86 15.38
C ARG A 303 -19.02 -6.17 14.83
N ASN A 304 -20.12 -6.09 14.08
CA ASN A 304 -20.60 -7.24 13.31
C ASN A 304 -19.63 -7.48 12.15
N VAL A 305 -19.14 -8.72 12.03
CA VAL A 305 -18.22 -9.14 10.97
C VAL A 305 -18.86 -10.30 10.23
N TYR A 306 -18.98 -10.18 8.92
CA TYR A 306 -19.41 -11.28 8.07
C TYR A 306 -18.22 -12.15 7.68
N PHE A 307 -18.23 -13.44 8.00
CA PHE A 307 -17.21 -14.38 7.58
C PHE A 307 -17.71 -15.08 6.31
N PRO A 308 -17.12 -14.81 5.12
CA PRO A 308 -17.68 -15.32 3.87
C PRO A 308 -17.35 -16.80 3.60
N GLY A 309 -18.14 -17.41 2.73
CA GLY A 309 -17.88 -18.76 2.20
C GLY A 309 -17.99 -19.90 3.22
N LYS A 310 -17.16 -20.93 3.04
CA LYS A 310 -17.03 -22.09 3.95
C LYS A 310 -15.64 -22.16 4.59
N ASP A 311 -14.87 -21.10 4.44
CA ASP A 311 -13.55 -21.02 5.02
C ASP A 311 -13.68 -20.87 6.54
N ARG A 312 -12.65 -21.37 7.21
CA ARG A 312 -12.42 -21.07 8.61
C ARG A 312 -11.61 -19.78 8.71
N TRP A 313 -11.89 -18.97 9.72
CA TRP A 313 -11.21 -17.70 9.97
C TRP A 313 -10.63 -17.67 11.38
N TYR A 314 -9.40 -17.20 11.52
CA TYR A 314 -8.68 -17.15 12.80
C TYR A 314 -8.37 -15.70 13.17
N ASP A 315 -8.83 -15.24 14.34
CA ASP A 315 -8.39 -13.94 14.86
C ASP A 315 -6.87 -13.93 15.01
N ILE A 316 -6.20 -12.94 14.42
CA ILE A 316 -4.73 -12.95 14.28
C ILE A 316 -3.96 -12.80 15.61
N ILE A 317 -4.66 -12.45 16.70
CA ILE A 317 -4.07 -12.26 18.04
C ILE A 317 -4.46 -13.40 18.98
N SER A 318 -5.76 -13.66 19.09
CA SER A 318 -6.29 -14.66 20.03
C SER A 318 -6.36 -16.06 19.45
N HIS A 319 -6.21 -16.20 18.13
CA HIS A 319 -6.37 -17.46 17.39
C HIS A 319 -7.76 -18.11 17.55
N SER A 320 -8.75 -17.36 18.05
CA SER A 320 -10.15 -17.80 18.09
C SER A 320 -10.66 -18.08 16.69
N VAL A 321 -11.46 -19.14 16.57
CA VAL A 321 -11.95 -19.68 15.30
C VAL A 321 -13.37 -19.20 15.00
N TYR A 322 -13.61 -18.81 13.76
CA TYR A 322 -14.91 -18.41 13.24
C TYR A 322 -15.19 -19.15 11.93
N GLU A 323 -16.37 -19.77 11.83
CA GLU A 323 -16.77 -20.53 10.66
C GLU A 323 -17.52 -19.64 9.65
N GLY A 324 -17.18 -19.78 8.37
CA GLY A 324 -17.78 -19.01 7.28
C GLY A 324 -19.29 -19.18 7.11
N GLY A 325 -19.90 -18.25 6.38
CA GLY A 325 -21.34 -18.16 6.10
C GLY A 325 -22.14 -17.38 7.15
N ASN A 326 -21.48 -16.90 8.21
CA ASN A 326 -22.12 -16.31 9.39
C ASN A 326 -21.67 -14.86 9.62
N GLU A 327 -22.58 -14.06 10.17
CA GLU A 327 -22.24 -12.76 10.75
C GLU A 327 -22.13 -12.91 12.27
N ILE A 328 -21.05 -12.40 12.84
CA ILE A 328 -20.73 -12.56 14.26
C ILE A 328 -20.39 -11.20 14.86
N SER A 329 -20.94 -10.91 16.04
CA SER A 329 -20.63 -9.71 16.81
C SER A 329 -19.30 -9.88 17.55
N ILE A 330 -18.28 -9.16 17.10
CA ILE A 330 -16.93 -9.18 17.66
C ILE A 330 -16.75 -8.02 18.64
N ALA A 331 -16.24 -8.30 19.84
CA ALA A 331 -15.88 -7.26 20.79
C ALA A 331 -14.82 -6.32 20.18
N ALA A 332 -15.04 -5.01 20.31
CA ALA A 332 -14.32 -4.00 19.56
C ALA A 332 -13.80 -2.88 20.47
N SER A 333 -13.06 -3.25 21.52
CA SER A 333 -12.37 -2.27 22.38
C SER A 333 -11.48 -1.33 21.56
N LEU A 334 -11.13 -0.17 22.13
CA LEU A 334 -10.35 0.84 21.42
C LEU A 334 -8.99 0.30 20.92
N SER A 335 -8.40 -0.69 21.59
CA SER A 335 -7.14 -1.31 21.18
C SER A 335 -7.29 -2.49 20.20
N LYS A 336 -8.50 -3.00 19.97
CA LYS A 336 -8.73 -4.16 19.11
C LYS A 336 -8.98 -3.72 17.66
N ILE A 337 -8.24 -4.34 16.74
CA ILE A 337 -8.46 -4.27 15.29
C ILE A 337 -9.01 -5.64 14.86
N PRO A 338 -10.27 -5.75 14.43
CA PRO A 338 -10.79 -7.02 13.93
C PRO A 338 -10.11 -7.40 12.61
N VAL A 339 -9.18 -8.36 12.70
CA VAL A 339 -8.41 -8.90 11.58
C VAL A 339 -8.33 -10.41 11.73
N PHE A 340 -8.62 -11.13 10.65
CA PHE A 340 -8.75 -12.57 10.67
C PHE A 340 -7.99 -13.20 9.51
N GLN A 341 -7.17 -14.21 9.80
CA GLN A 341 -6.47 -14.99 8.78
C GLN A 341 -7.36 -16.14 8.30
N ARG A 342 -7.46 -16.33 7.00
CA ARG A 342 -8.19 -17.42 6.35
C ARG A 342 -7.47 -18.74 6.58
N GLY A 343 -8.19 -19.79 6.96
CA GLY A 343 -7.71 -21.15 6.96
C GLY A 343 -7.33 -21.59 5.55
N GLY A 344 -6.28 -22.40 5.44
CA GLY A 344 -5.68 -22.74 4.17
C GLY A 344 -4.57 -21.80 3.73
N SER A 345 -4.18 -20.82 4.55
CA SER A 345 -3.16 -19.83 4.21
C SER A 345 -1.88 -19.94 5.05
N ILE A 346 -0.75 -19.60 4.43
CA ILE A 346 0.55 -19.45 5.09
C ILE A 346 1.02 -18.02 4.86
N VAL A 347 1.16 -17.24 5.93
CA VAL A 347 1.58 -15.83 5.83
C VAL A 347 2.94 -15.61 6.47
N SER A 348 3.81 -14.93 5.73
CA SER A 348 5.15 -14.53 6.17
C SER A 348 5.14 -13.12 6.78
N ARG A 349 5.71 -12.97 7.99
CA ARG A 349 5.80 -11.70 8.72
C ARG A 349 7.20 -11.47 9.26
N LYS A 350 7.61 -10.20 9.44
CA LYS A 350 8.84 -9.84 10.17
C LYS A 350 8.45 -9.33 11.55
N MET A 351 8.53 -10.17 12.57
CA MET A 351 8.03 -9.85 13.91
C MET A 351 8.89 -8.84 14.68
N ARG A 352 10.12 -8.60 14.21
CA ARG A 352 11.05 -7.61 14.76
C ARG A 352 10.75 -6.23 14.18
N ALA A 353 9.76 -5.53 14.73
CA ALA A 353 9.45 -4.18 14.30
C ALA A 353 10.63 -3.22 14.58
N ARG A 354 11.14 -2.57 13.52
CA ARG A 354 12.22 -1.57 13.59
C ARG A 354 11.64 -0.16 13.40
N ARG A 355 12.51 0.84 13.31
CA ARG A 355 12.11 2.25 13.09
C ARG A 355 11.76 2.58 11.64
N SER A 356 12.18 1.75 10.67
CA SER A 356 11.92 1.90 9.24
C SER A 356 11.96 0.52 8.56
N SER A 357 11.32 0.38 7.39
CA SER A 357 11.35 -0.85 6.58
C SER A 357 12.78 -1.22 6.17
N GLN A 358 13.60 -0.22 5.83
CA GLN A 358 15.02 -0.41 5.49
C GLN A 358 15.79 -1.19 6.57
N MET A 359 15.50 -0.92 7.86
CA MET A 359 16.15 -1.61 8.97
C MET A 359 15.59 -3.01 9.23
N MET A 360 14.54 -3.42 8.51
CA MET A 360 13.94 -4.75 8.54
C MET A 360 14.37 -5.61 7.36
N ILE A 361 15.05 -5.08 6.34
CA ILE A 361 15.38 -5.82 5.11
C ILE A 361 16.01 -7.18 5.42
N THR A 362 16.96 -7.23 6.37
CA THR A 362 17.68 -8.45 6.76
C THR A 362 17.08 -9.21 7.94
N ASP A 363 15.96 -8.74 8.50
CA ASP A 363 15.32 -9.42 9.63
C ASP A 363 14.73 -10.77 9.23
N PRO A 364 14.71 -11.75 10.16
CA PRO A 364 14.11 -13.04 9.93
C PRO A 364 12.58 -12.97 9.83
N TYR A 365 12.03 -13.98 9.16
CA TYR A 365 10.60 -14.19 9.00
C TYR A 365 10.05 -15.11 10.10
N THR A 366 8.78 -14.89 10.43
CA THR A 366 7.89 -15.81 11.13
C THR A 366 6.80 -16.24 10.15
N LEU A 367 6.58 -17.54 10.02
CA LEU A 367 5.47 -18.09 9.23
C LEU A 367 4.29 -18.39 10.15
N THR A 368 3.09 -17.94 9.75
CA THR A 368 1.82 -18.35 10.39
C THR A 368 1.04 -19.24 9.43
N VAL A 369 0.94 -20.52 9.76
CA VAL A 369 0.20 -21.55 9.03
C VAL A 369 -1.19 -21.68 9.66
N ALA A 370 -2.20 -21.13 9.02
CA ALA A 370 -3.60 -21.26 9.44
C ALA A 370 -4.24 -22.42 8.68
N LEU A 371 -4.57 -23.52 9.37
CA LEU A 371 -5.08 -24.73 8.72
C LEU A 371 -6.53 -24.57 8.28
N ASP A 372 -6.85 -25.04 7.08
CA ASP A 372 -8.22 -25.22 6.64
C ASP A 372 -8.90 -26.40 7.37
N PRO A 373 -10.22 -26.63 7.18
CA PRO A 373 -10.91 -27.77 7.80
C PRO A 373 -10.36 -29.16 7.42
N THR A 374 -9.55 -29.26 6.35
CA THR A 374 -8.90 -30.49 5.89
C THR A 374 -7.45 -30.63 6.40
N GLY A 375 -6.96 -29.66 7.19
CA GLY A 375 -5.61 -29.66 7.74
C GLY A 375 -4.53 -29.23 6.73
N ASN A 376 -4.89 -28.53 5.66
CA ASN A 376 -3.95 -28.05 4.65
C ASN A 376 -3.78 -26.52 4.72
N ALA A 377 -2.68 -26.02 4.16
CA ALA A 377 -2.46 -24.60 3.90
C ALA A 377 -1.43 -24.37 2.80
N ALA A 378 -1.46 -23.21 2.14
CA ALA A 378 -0.46 -22.79 1.17
C ALA A 378 -0.20 -21.28 1.26
N GLY A 379 0.95 -20.83 0.76
CA GLY A 379 1.28 -19.42 0.67
C GLY A 379 2.63 -19.20 0.02
N SER A 380 3.07 -17.95 -0.04
CA SER A 380 4.36 -17.62 -0.66
C SER A 380 5.05 -16.44 0.01
N LEU A 381 6.32 -16.24 -0.38
CA LEU A 381 7.15 -15.11 0.04
C LEU A 381 8.00 -14.65 -1.14
N TYR A 382 7.89 -13.36 -1.47
CA TYR A 382 8.72 -12.69 -2.47
C TYR A 382 9.78 -11.81 -1.82
N ILE A 383 11.02 -11.86 -2.31
CA ILE A 383 12.16 -11.10 -1.82
C ILE A 383 12.99 -10.58 -2.99
N ASP A 384 13.26 -9.29 -3.03
CA ASP A 384 14.29 -8.65 -3.85
C ASP A 384 15.10 -7.68 -2.96
N ASP A 385 15.77 -6.68 -3.55
CA ASP A 385 16.50 -5.66 -2.78
C ASP A 385 15.63 -4.51 -2.24
N GLU A 386 14.32 -4.56 -2.48
CA GLU A 386 13.31 -3.55 -2.09
C GLU A 386 13.54 -2.13 -2.66
N SER A 387 14.49 -1.90 -3.59
CA SER A 387 14.70 -0.59 -4.24
C SER A 387 14.85 -0.60 -5.76
N SER A 388 15.63 -1.50 -6.33
CA SER A 388 16.10 -1.40 -7.71
C SER A 388 15.20 -2.11 -8.73
N PHE A 389 15.53 -1.96 -10.01
CA PHE A 389 14.95 -2.74 -11.10
C PHE A 389 15.68 -4.08 -11.36
N GLU A 390 16.62 -4.51 -10.53
CA GLU A 390 17.38 -5.76 -10.73
C GLU A 390 16.48 -7.01 -10.77
N TYR A 391 15.34 -6.99 -10.06
CA TYR A 391 14.33 -8.05 -10.16
C TYR A 391 13.80 -8.24 -11.58
N LYS A 392 13.78 -7.18 -12.40
CA LYS A 392 13.29 -7.17 -13.77
C LYS A 392 14.44 -7.34 -14.78
N THR A 393 15.51 -6.57 -14.62
CA THR A 393 16.63 -6.52 -15.58
C THR A 393 17.58 -7.70 -15.45
N GLN A 394 17.76 -8.24 -14.24
CA GLN A 394 18.68 -9.33 -13.92
C GLN A 394 17.97 -10.57 -13.36
N GLN A 395 16.65 -10.53 -13.20
CA GLN A 395 15.87 -11.58 -12.52
C GLN A 395 16.37 -11.86 -11.10
N LYS A 396 16.90 -10.84 -10.42
CA LYS A 396 17.51 -10.97 -9.09
C LYS A 396 16.46 -10.84 -8.00
N PHE A 397 15.77 -11.95 -7.74
CA PHE A 397 14.79 -12.09 -6.66
C PHE A 397 14.79 -13.53 -6.16
N CYS A 398 14.12 -13.77 -5.04
CA CYS A 398 13.76 -15.09 -4.58
C CYS A 398 12.26 -15.18 -4.29
N TYR A 399 11.63 -16.21 -4.82
CA TYR A 399 10.23 -16.54 -4.56
C TYR A 399 10.17 -17.90 -3.88
N VAL A 400 9.55 -17.97 -2.71
CA VAL A 400 9.44 -19.21 -1.93
C VAL A 400 7.99 -19.63 -1.86
N GLU A 401 7.71 -20.85 -2.30
CA GLU A 401 6.39 -21.48 -2.17
C GLU A 401 6.35 -22.30 -0.89
N PHE A 402 5.30 -22.10 -0.09
CA PHE A 402 5.04 -22.86 1.10
C PHE A 402 3.80 -23.73 0.92
N THR A 403 3.91 -24.98 1.32
CA THR A 403 2.77 -25.90 1.39
C THR A 403 2.77 -26.63 2.72
N TYR A 404 1.61 -26.74 3.33
CA TYR A 404 1.38 -27.57 4.50
C TYR A 404 0.35 -28.63 4.14
N SER A 405 0.77 -29.89 4.15
CA SER A 405 -0.14 -31.02 3.92
C SER A 405 0.39 -32.26 4.61
N ARG A 406 -0.52 -33.15 5.03
CA ARG A 406 -0.18 -34.40 5.75
C ARG A 406 0.76 -34.15 6.94
N ALA A 407 0.51 -33.04 7.64
CA ALA A 407 1.28 -32.58 8.79
C ALA A 407 2.76 -32.25 8.51
N THR A 408 3.10 -31.95 7.25
CA THR A 408 4.42 -31.49 6.84
C THR A 408 4.32 -30.12 6.19
N LEU A 409 5.09 -29.16 6.72
CA LEU A 409 5.40 -27.89 6.05
C LEU A 409 6.59 -28.11 5.10
N SER A 410 6.44 -27.73 3.83
CA SER A 410 7.51 -27.67 2.84
C SER A 410 7.70 -26.23 2.38
N GLY A 411 8.96 -25.80 2.29
CA GLY A 411 9.35 -24.53 1.66
C GLY A 411 10.25 -24.81 0.45
N VAL A 412 9.82 -24.36 -0.72
CA VAL A 412 10.54 -24.56 -1.99
C VAL A 412 10.96 -23.20 -2.56
N PRO A 413 12.23 -22.80 -2.39
CA PRO A 413 12.72 -21.53 -2.92
C PRO A 413 13.09 -21.63 -4.41
N ASN A 414 12.73 -20.59 -5.14
CA ASN A 414 13.20 -20.29 -6.49
C ASN A 414 13.94 -18.94 -6.44
N CYS A 415 15.25 -18.98 -6.22
CA CYS A 415 16.10 -17.79 -6.24
C CYS A 415 16.83 -17.69 -7.59
N ALA A 416 16.64 -16.58 -8.30
CA ALA A 416 17.21 -16.32 -9.63
C ALA A 416 18.19 -15.13 -9.60
N GLY A 417 18.91 -14.92 -10.71
CA GLY A 417 19.78 -13.74 -10.89
C GLY A 417 20.92 -13.60 -9.87
N GLY A 418 21.33 -14.69 -9.22
CA GLY A 418 22.34 -14.66 -8.15
C GLY A 418 21.84 -14.11 -6.81
N MET A 419 20.53 -13.95 -6.62
CA MET A 419 19.94 -13.51 -5.36
C MET A 419 20.24 -14.51 -4.23
N GLN A 420 20.78 -14.00 -3.13
CA GLN A 420 21.06 -14.75 -1.92
C GLN A 420 20.49 -13.97 -0.72
N PRO A 421 19.19 -14.16 -0.39
CA PRO A 421 18.59 -13.50 0.75
C PRO A 421 19.35 -13.82 2.03
N MET A 422 19.75 -12.80 2.78
CA MET A 422 20.38 -12.97 4.10
C MET A 422 19.36 -13.33 5.19
N ASN A 423 18.07 -13.33 4.84
CA ASN A 423 16.97 -13.63 5.75
C ASN A 423 16.95 -15.11 6.11
N SER A 424 16.40 -15.38 7.29
CA SER A 424 16.09 -16.72 7.77
C SER A 424 14.62 -16.81 8.17
N ILE A 425 14.14 -18.03 8.42
CA ILE A 425 12.87 -18.27 9.09
C ILE A 425 13.19 -18.67 10.53
N GLU A 426 12.81 -17.84 11.51
CA GLU A 426 13.17 -18.07 12.92
C GLU A 426 12.06 -18.73 13.74
N LYS A 427 10.81 -18.61 13.29
CA LYS A 427 9.64 -19.08 14.02
C LYS A 427 8.56 -19.55 13.06
N LEU A 428 7.88 -20.61 13.46
CA LEU A 428 6.67 -21.13 12.84
C LEU A 428 5.55 -21.13 13.87
N ILE A 429 4.37 -20.64 13.48
CA ILE A 429 3.14 -20.69 14.26
C ILE A 429 2.13 -21.50 13.44
N ILE A 430 1.65 -22.61 13.98
CA ILE A 430 0.62 -23.46 13.35
C ILE A 430 -0.66 -23.28 14.16
N VAL A 431 -1.75 -22.88 13.49
CA VAL A 431 -3.05 -22.63 14.11
C VAL A 431 -4.08 -23.58 13.50
N GLY A 432 -4.86 -24.23 14.36
CA GLY A 432 -5.91 -25.18 13.99
C GLY A 432 -5.51 -26.66 14.11
N GLU A 433 -4.33 -26.96 14.67
CA GLU A 433 -3.90 -28.34 14.94
C GLU A 433 -4.22 -28.73 16.39
N ALA A 434 -5.35 -29.42 16.57
CA ALA A 434 -5.82 -29.84 17.89
C ALA A 434 -5.24 -31.20 18.33
N ARG A 435 -4.61 -31.97 17.44
CA ARG A 435 -4.00 -33.25 17.83
C ARG A 435 -2.74 -32.98 18.64
N LYS A 436 -2.53 -33.77 19.69
CA LYS A 436 -1.33 -33.69 20.51
C LYS A 436 -0.10 -34.04 19.66
N ILE A 437 0.87 -33.15 19.63
CA ILE A 437 2.13 -33.37 18.90
C ILE A 437 3.14 -34.06 19.83
N GLU A 438 3.69 -35.19 19.41
CA GLU A 438 4.74 -35.91 20.15
C GLU A 438 6.13 -35.37 19.84
N SER A 439 6.38 -35.02 18.57
CA SER A 439 7.63 -34.38 18.16
C SER A 439 7.47 -33.61 16.85
N ILE A 440 8.37 -32.67 16.62
CA ILE A 440 8.49 -31.96 15.34
C ILE A 440 9.89 -32.21 14.80
N ILE A 441 9.95 -32.72 13.58
CA ILE A 441 11.20 -33.07 12.89
C ILE A 441 11.44 -32.02 11.81
N GLY A 442 12.48 -31.22 11.99
CA GLY A 442 12.95 -30.24 11.02
C GLY A 442 13.93 -30.83 10.00
N PRO A 443 14.55 -29.96 9.20
CA PRO A 443 15.57 -30.34 8.24
C PRO A 443 16.72 -31.12 8.87
N ASN A 444 17.34 -31.99 8.07
CA ASN A 444 18.40 -32.90 8.51
C ASN A 444 17.98 -33.84 9.66
N LYS A 445 16.68 -34.12 9.80
CA LYS A 445 16.09 -34.96 10.86
C LYS A 445 16.35 -34.42 12.27
N THR A 446 16.53 -33.12 12.41
CA THR A 446 16.70 -32.47 13.71
C THR A 446 15.37 -32.42 14.46
N LYS A 447 15.38 -32.74 15.76
CA LYS A 447 14.19 -32.56 16.61
C LYS A 447 14.11 -31.10 17.02
N LEU A 448 12.95 -30.47 16.80
CA LEU A 448 12.72 -29.06 17.08
C LEU A 448 11.95 -28.88 18.39
N ASP A 449 12.29 -27.80 19.11
CA ASP A 449 11.56 -27.38 20.30
C ASP A 449 10.26 -26.68 19.90
N PHE A 450 9.18 -27.03 20.58
CA PHE A 450 7.87 -26.44 20.35
C PHE A 450 7.07 -26.31 21.64
N ILE A 451 6.10 -25.41 21.62
CA ILE A 451 5.08 -25.24 22.66
C ILE A 451 3.73 -25.38 21.96
N GLN A 452 2.89 -26.30 22.44
CA GLN A 452 1.52 -26.45 21.98
C GLN A 452 0.56 -26.04 23.11
N ASN A 453 -0.28 -25.04 22.84
CA ASN A 453 -1.37 -24.60 23.70
C ASN A 453 -2.67 -24.73 22.91
N ASP A 454 -3.55 -25.62 23.35
CA ASP A 454 -4.78 -25.97 22.63
C ASP A 454 -4.51 -26.30 21.15
N SER A 455 -5.05 -25.51 20.22
CA SER A 455 -4.88 -25.68 18.78
C SER A 455 -3.77 -24.82 18.17
N VAL A 456 -2.92 -24.20 18.99
CA VAL A 456 -1.83 -23.31 18.56
C VAL A 456 -0.49 -23.92 18.93
N THR A 457 0.37 -24.10 17.94
CA THR A 457 1.73 -24.60 18.12
C THR A 457 2.74 -23.57 17.68
N GLU A 458 3.65 -23.19 18.57
CA GLU A 458 4.81 -22.37 18.25
C GLU A 458 6.07 -23.24 18.19
N VAL A 459 6.80 -23.14 17.08
CA VAL A 459 8.06 -23.84 16.86
C VAL A 459 9.16 -22.81 16.69
N LYS A 460 10.25 -22.96 17.44
CA LYS A 460 11.45 -22.17 17.22
C LYS A 460 12.35 -22.90 16.24
N LEU A 461 12.69 -22.26 15.13
CA LEU A 461 13.56 -22.86 14.14
C LEU A 461 15.02 -22.50 14.44
N PRO A 462 15.98 -23.44 14.28
CA PRO A 462 17.37 -23.05 14.10
C PRO A 462 17.42 -22.13 12.88
N VAL A 463 18.29 -21.11 12.90
CA VAL A 463 18.36 -20.10 11.84
C VAL A 463 18.58 -20.78 10.49
N GLU A 464 17.52 -20.92 9.70
CA GLU A 464 17.55 -21.54 8.38
C GLU A 464 17.33 -20.48 7.31
N PHE A 465 18.24 -20.45 6.31
CA PHE A 465 18.19 -19.47 5.24
C PHE A 465 16.97 -19.72 4.34
N VAL A 466 16.33 -18.62 3.93
CA VAL A 466 15.16 -18.66 3.04
C VAL A 466 15.49 -19.27 1.66
N CYS A 467 16.76 -19.30 1.26
CA CYS A 467 17.20 -19.85 -0.02
C CYS A 467 17.42 -21.37 -0.05
N VAL A 468 17.19 -22.10 1.04
CA VAL A 468 17.37 -23.56 1.09
C VAL A 468 16.01 -24.23 1.23
N GLY A 469 15.73 -25.21 0.37
CA GLY A 469 14.51 -26.02 0.46
C GLY A 469 14.47 -26.82 1.76
N PHE A 470 13.31 -26.86 2.42
CA PHE A 470 13.18 -27.48 3.74
C PHE A 470 11.85 -28.23 3.90
N ASN A 471 11.84 -29.17 4.85
CA ASN A 471 10.63 -29.85 5.31
C ASN A 471 10.61 -29.88 6.84
N ILE A 472 9.45 -29.58 7.44
CA ILE A 472 9.20 -29.69 8.88
C ILE A 472 7.96 -30.55 9.07
N SER A 473 8.10 -31.71 9.73
CA SER A 473 7.01 -32.70 9.90
C SER A 473 6.61 -32.85 11.36
N LEU A 474 5.31 -32.84 11.62
CA LEU A 474 4.73 -33.13 12.94
C LEU A 474 4.48 -34.63 13.07
N GLN A 475 4.80 -35.18 14.24
CA GLN A 475 4.50 -36.55 14.64
C GLN A 475 3.47 -36.52 15.76
N PHE A 476 2.47 -37.39 15.68
CA PHE A 476 1.33 -37.48 16.61
C PHE A 476 1.25 -38.83 17.27
#